data_AF-A0A8T5BQ73-F1
#
_entry.id   AF-A0A8T5BQ73-F1
#
_cell.length_a   1.000
_cell.length_b   1.000
_cell.length_c   1.000
_cell.angle_alpha   90.00
_cell.angle_beta   90.00
_cell.angle_gamma   90.00
#
_symmetry.space_group_name_H-M   'P 1'
#
loop_
_entity.id
_entity.type
_entity.pdbx_description
1 polymer ?
#
loop_
_entity_poly.entity_id
_entity_poly.type
_entity_poly.pdbx_seq_one_letter_code
_entity_poly.pdbx_strand_id
1 'polypeptide(L)'
;MNFLKKRKIICRCEEVTEDEILEAIKDGALNLDAIKRMTRAGMGLCQGRTCSRLIEEILHRTIGIPYEEIILITPRAPLRPIPAKFLAKENSSANKKLKVE
;
A
#
# COMPACT_ATOMS: atom_id res chain seq x y z
N MET A 1 -20.61 22.78 -18.30
CA MET A 1 -20.04 21.45 -17.99
C MET A 1 -18.95 21.64 -16.94
N ASN A 2 -19.17 21.21 -15.70
CA ASN A 2 -18.33 21.58 -14.55
C ASN A 2 -16.92 20.96 -14.63
N PHE A 3 -15.91 21.79 -14.90
CA PHE A 3 -14.50 21.43 -15.08
C PHE A 3 -13.69 21.26 -13.78
N LEU A 4 -14.33 21.21 -12.60
CA LEU A 4 -13.64 21.25 -11.30
C LEU A 4 -14.11 20.16 -10.32
N LYS A 5 -14.30 18.92 -10.76
CA LYS A 5 -14.36 17.80 -9.80
C LYS A 5 -12.93 17.56 -9.31
N LYS A 6 -12.54 18.15 -8.17
CA LYS A 6 -11.25 17.87 -7.52
C LYS A 6 -11.16 16.34 -7.30
N ARG A 7 -10.19 15.70 -7.97
CA ARG A 7 -9.89 14.28 -7.74
C ARG A 7 -9.28 14.13 -6.35
N LYS A 8 -10.00 13.47 -5.43
CA LYS A 8 -9.51 13.21 -4.08
C LYS A 8 -8.54 12.03 -4.13
N ILE A 9 -7.25 12.30 -3.94
CA ILE A 9 -6.21 11.27 -3.89
C ILE A 9 -6.25 10.62 -2.51
N ILE A 10 -6.42 9.30 -2.49
CA ILE A 10 -6.42 8.49 -1.26
C ILE A 10 -5.05 7.84 -1.04
N CYS A 11 -4.44 7.29 -2.08
CA CYS A 11 -3.06 6.78 -2.00
C CYS A 11 -2.11 7.72 -2.73
N ARG A 12 -1.31 8.48 -1.98
CA ARG A 12 -0.29 9.36 -2.57
C ARG A 12 0.83 8.61 -3.28
N CYS A 13 1.22 7.43 -2.79
CA CYS A 13 2.37 6.70 -3.35
C CYS A 13 2.08 6.05 -4.70
N GLU A 14 0.87 5.55 -4.88
CA GLU A 14 0.44 4.89 -6.12
C GLU A 14 -0.55 5.77 -6.91
N GLU A 15 -0.72 7.03 -6.48
CA GLU A 15 -1.61 8.04 -7.09
C GLU A 15 -3.08 7.63 -7.26
N VAL A 16 -3.55 6.70 -6.41
CA VAL A 16 -4.93 6.18 -6.45
C VAL A 16 -5.92 7.17 -5.86
N THR A 17 -7.01 7.39 -6.60
CA THR A 17 -8.12 8.28 -6.27
C THR A 17 -9.27 7.57 -5.56
N GLU A 18 -10.13 8.34 -4.92
CA GLU A 18 -11.35 7.84 -4.28
C GLU A 18 -12.30 7.19 -5.31
N ASP A 19 -12.39 7.74 -6.52
CA ASP A 19 -13.26 7.22 -7.58
C ASP A 19 -12.82 5.79 -8.02
N GLU A 20 -11.51 5.53 -8.13
CA GLU A 20 -10.96 4.20 -8.46
C GLU A 20 -11.22 3.17 -7.34
N ILE A 21 -11.17 3.60 -6.07
CA ILE A 21 -11.51 2.73 -4.94
C ILE A 21 -13.00 2.39 -4.96
N LEU A 22 -13.86 3.36 -5.27
CA LEU A 22 -15.30 3.13 -5.40
C LEU A 22 -15.62 2.21 -6.58
N GLU A 23 -14.89 2.30 -7.67
CA GLU A 23 -14.99 1.38 -8.80
C GLU A 23 -14.60 -0.05 -8.40
N ALA A 24 -13.46 -0.22 -7.70
CA ALA A 24 -13.06 -1.52 -7.16
C ALA A 24 -14.11 -2.12 -6.20
N ILE A 25 -14.75 -1.28 -5.36
CA ILE A 25 -15.83 -1.73 -4.48
C ILE A 25 -17.05 -2.20 -5.28
N LYS A 26 -17.43 -1.48 -6.34
CA LYS A 26 -18.51 -1.90 -7.24
C LYS A 26 -18.20 -3.23 -7.94
N ASP A 27 -16.94 -3.46 -8.27
CA ASP A 27 -16.46 -4.71 -8.87
C ASP A 27 -16.31 -5.87 -7.86
N GLY A 28 -16.68 -5.65 -6.59
CA GLY A 28 -16.73 -6.70 -5.57
C GLY A 28 -15.59 -6.67 -4.55
N ALA A 29 -14.81 -5.60 -4.45
CA ALA A 29 -13.81 -5.46 -3.40
C ALA A 29 -14.47 -5.16 -2.04
N LEU A 30 -14.58 -6.18 -1.18
CA LEU A 30 -15.23 -6.07 0.14
C LEU A 30 -14.25 -5.86 1.31
N ASN A 31 -12.94 -5.84 1.07
CA ASN A 31 -11.92 -5.67 2.11
C ASN A 31 -10.69 -4.93 1.57
N LEU A 32 -9.81 -4.46 2.48
CA LEU A 32 -8.62 -3.70 2.08
C LEU A 32 -7.66 -4.52 1.21
N ASP A 33 -7.56 -5.84 1.41
CA ASP A 33 -6.64 -6.66 0.63
C ASP A 33 -7.12 -6.84 -0.83
N ALA A 34 -8.43 -6.94 -1.05
CA ALA A 34 -9.04 -6.92 -2.38
C ALA A 34 -8.81 -5.57 -3.07
N ILE A 35 -9.06 -4.45 -2.37
CA ILE A 35 -8.79 -3.10 -2.90
C ILE A 35 -7.31 -2.95 -3.24
N LYS A 36 -6.41 -3.40 -2.35
CA LYS A 36 -4.96 -3.40 -2.57
C LYS A 36 -4.58 -4.20 -3.81
N ARG A 37 -5.17 -5.37 -4.04
CA ARG A 37 -4.88 -6.21 -5.23
C ARG A 37 -5.37 -5.57 -6.52
N MET A 38 -6.53 -4.90 -6.50
CA MET A 38 -7.14 -4.31 -7.69
C MET A 38 -6.53 -2.95 -8.05
N THR A 39 -6.28 -2.09 -7.06
CA THR A 39 -5.86 -0.69 -7.27
C THR A 39 -4.40 -0.42 -6.93
N ARG A 40 -3.70 -1.38 -6.33
CA ARG A 40 -2.36 -1.23 -5.72
C ARG A 40 -2.30 -0.27 -4.53
N ALA A 41 -3.41 0.32 -4.08
CA ALA A 41 -3.43 1.21 -2.93
C ALA A 41 -2.81 0.52 -1.69
N GLY A 42 -1.75 1.12 -1.16
CA GLY A 42 -0.98 0.58 -0.02
C GLY A 42 0.26 -0.24 -0.39
N MET A 43 0.59 -0.41 -1.67
CA MET A 43 1.83 -1.08 -2.11
C MET A 43 3.05 -0.16 -2.26
N GLY A 44 2.87 1.17 -2.20
CA GLY A 44 3.98 2.11 -2.35
C GLY A 44 4.92 2.20 -1.13
N LEU A 45 5.86 3.15 -1.14
CA LEU A 45 6.88 3.31 -0.10
C LEU A 45 6.33 3.40 1.35
N CYS A 46 5.12 3.94 1.52
CA CYS A 46 4.47 4.03 2.83
C CYS A 46 3.88 2.71 3.33
N GLN A 47 3.76 1.69 2.48
CA GLN A 47 3.19 0.37 2.79
C GLN A 47 1.81 0.46 3.45
N GLY A 48 0.93 1.33 2.94
CA GLY A 48 -0.44 1.46 3.42
C GLY A 48 -0.62 2.29 4.70
N ARG A 49 0.45 2.81 5.31
CA ARG A 49 0.38 3.59 6.57
C ARG A 49 -0.49 4.84 6.50
N THR A 50 -0.60 5.45 5.32
CA THR A 50 -1.36 6.70 5.12
C THR A 50 -2.76 6.45 4.58
N CYS A 51 -2.92 5.50 3.66
CA CYS A 51 -4.17 5.29 2.94
C CYS A 51 -5.08 4.22 3.55
N SER A 52 -4.56 3.31 4.39
CA SER A 52 -5.36 2.20 4.96
C SER A 52 -6.59 2.68 5.72
N ARG A 53 -6.43 3.60 6.69
CA ARG A 53 -7.56 4.17 7.45
C ARG A 53 -8.56 4.92 6.57
N LEU A 54 -8.09 5.60 5.53
CA LEU A 54 -8.96 6.29 4.58
C LEU A 54 -9.79 5.30 3.75
N ILE A 55 -9.19 4.18 3.34
CA ILE A 55 -9.87 3.11 2.60
C ILE A 55 -10.89 2.41 3.50
N GLU A 56 -10.54 2.18 4.76
CA GLU A 56 -11.43 1.62 5.79
C GLU A 56 -12.69 2.50 5.97
N GLU A 57 -12.52 3.81 6.08
CA GLU A 57 -13.65 4.77 6.13
C GLU A 57 -14.51 4.71 4.86
N ILE A 58 -13.89 4.59 3.68
CA ILE A 58 -14.61 4.46 2.41
C ILE A 58 -15.41 3.14 2.35
N LEU A 59 -14.83 2.03 2.80
CA LEU A 59 -15.52 0.74 2.88
C LEU A 59 -16.70 0.80 3.85
N HIS A 60 -16.48 1.35 5.04
CA HIS A 60 -17.51 1.50 6.06
C HIS A 60 -18.70 2.32 5.54
N ARG A 61 -18.46 3.49 4.96
CA ARG A 61 -19.54 4.36 4.44
C ARG A 61 -20.26 3.78 3.22
N THR A 62 -19.57 2.98 2.39
CA THR A 62 -20.12 2.52 1.11
C THR A 62 -20.84 1.19 1.23
N ILE A 63 -20.32 0.25 2.02
CA ILE A 63 -20.90 -1.10 2.19
C ILE A 63 -21.63 -1.22 3.53
N GLY A 64 -21.32 -0.38 4.53
CA GLY A 64 -21.93 -0.44 5.86
C GLY A 64 -21.30 -1.48 6.80
N ILE A 65 -20.14 -2.03 6.45
CA ILE A 65 -19.44 -3.05 7.26
C ILE A 65 -18.93 -2.36 8.54
N PRO A 66 -19.18 -2.91 9.74
CA PRO A 66 -18.61 -2.36 10.99
C PRO A 66 -17.09 -2.44 10.96
N TYR A 67 -16.40 -1.46 11.57
CA TYR A 67 -14.94 -1.34 11.51
C TYR A 67 -14.22 -2.61 11.99
N GLU A 68 -14.82 -3.33 12.93
CA GLU A 68 -14.30 -4.56 13.52
C GLU A 68 -14.24 -5.73 12.52
N GLU A 69 -15.09 -5.73 11.50
CA GLU A 69 -15.14 -6.76 10.46
C GLU A 69 -14.24 -6.43 9.25
N ILE A 70 -13.70 -5.21 9.17
CA ILE A 70 -12.86 -4.79 8.06
C ILE A 70 -11.46 -5.41 8.21
N ILE A 71 -11.17 -6.40 7.38
CA ILE A 71 -9.86 -7.05 7.33
C ILE A 71 -8.81 -6.06 6.81
N LEU A 72 -7.82 -5.75 7.65
CA LEU A 72 -6.70 -4.85 7.34
C LEU A 72 -5.55 -5.57 6.62
N ILE A 73 -4.66 -4.77 6.02
CA ILE A 73 -3.45 -5.25 5.36
C ILE A 73 -2.49 -5.83 6.41
N THR A 74 -2.02 -7.07 6.19
CA THR A 74 -1.01 -7.69 7.07
C THR A 74 0.34 -6.99 6.92
N PRO A 75 0.94 -6.47 8.01
CA PRO A 75 2.29 -5.92 7.96
C PRO A 75 3.30 -7.05 7.72
N ARG A 76 4.28 -6.81 6.85
CA ARG A 76 5.38 -7.74 6.57
C ARG A 76 6.71 -7.07 6.88
N ALA A 77 7.68 -7.85 7.35
CA ALA A 77 9.02 -7.35 7.57
C ALA A 77 9.73 -7.10 6.21
N PRO A 78 10.61 -6.08 6.11
CA PRO A 78 10.90 -5.06 7.10
C PRO A 78 9.85 -3.93 7.11
N LEU A 79 9.52 -3.37 8.29
CA LEU A 79 8.52 -2.29 8.42
C LEU A 79 8.86 -1.05 7.59
N ARG A 80 10.14 -0.74 7.49
CA ARG A 80 10.68 0.30 6.61
C ARG A 80 11.67 -0.36 5.64
N PRO A 81 11.76 0.13 4.40
CA PRO A 81 12.81 -0.31 3.50
C PRO A 81 14.18 -0.13 4.16
N ILE A 82 14.92 -1.21 4.27
CA ILE A 82 16.32 -1.20 4.69
C ILE A 82 17.19 -1.55 3.49
N PRO A 83 18.34 -0.90 3.30
CA PRO A 83 19.28 -1.30 2.26
C PRO A 83 19.64 -2.78 2.36
N ALA A 84 19.67 -3.48 1.23
CA ALA A 84 19.94 -4.92 1.17
C ALA A 84 21.31 -5.28 1.81
N LYS A 85 22.26 -4.34 1.83
CA LYS A 85 23.57 -4.52 2.49
C LYS A 85 23.47 -4.96 3.94
N PHE A 86 22.42 -4.54 4.65
CA PHE A 86 22.22 -4.89 6.06
C PHE A 86 21.64 -6.29 6.25
N LEU A 87 21.02 -6.86 5.22
CA LEU A 87 20.48 -8.22 5.21
C LEU A 87 21.48 -9.24 4.65
N ALA A 88 22.47 -8.78 3.88
CA ALA A 88 23.53 -9.63 3.35
C ALA A 88 24.40 -10.16 4.50
N LYS A 89 24.53 -11.49 4.62
CA LYS A 89 25.58 -12.09 5.44
C LYS A 89 26.92 -11.73 4.80
N GLU A 90 27.85 -11.18 5.58
CA GLU A 90 29.25 -11.14 5.17
C GLU A 90 29.73 -12.59 5.01
N ASN A 91 29.89 -13.05 3.77
CA ASN A 91 30.56 -14.32 3.52
C ASN A 91 32.05 -14.12 3.84
N SER A 92 32.46 -14.50 5.04
CA SER A 92 33.84 -14.43 5.56
C SER A 92 34.87 -15.30 4.80
N SER A 93 34.68 -15.55 3.50
CA SER A 93 35.62 -16.28 2.65
C SER A 93 35.85 -15.65 1.27
N ALA A 94 35.25 -14.50 0.96
CA ALA A 94 35.54 -13.75 -0.27
C ALA A 94 36.45 -12.52 -0.05
N ASN A 95 37.05 -12.39 1.14
CA ASN A 95 37.98 -11.30 1.44
C ASN A 95 39.41 -11.63 0.94
N LYS A 96 39.54 -11.94 -0.36
CA LYS A 96 40.84 -12.00 -1.03
C LYS A 96 40.79 -11.16 -2.30
N LYS A 97 41.40 -9.98 -2.18
CA LYS A 97 41.73 -8.98 -3.21
C LYS A 97 40.59 -8.07 -3.66
N LEU A 98 40.37 -7.02 -2.87
CA LEU A 98 40.31 -5.67 -3.46
C LEU A 98 41.61 -4.94 -3.10
N LYS A 99 42.70 -5.37 -3.74
CA LYS A 99 43.86 -4.51 -4.01
C LYS A 99 43.91 -4.37 -5.51
N VAL A 100 43.44 -3.23 -6.01
CA VAL A 100 43.94 -2.65 -7.26
C VAL A 100 43.82 -1.14 -7.08
N GLU A 101 44.98 -0.58 -6.74
CA GLU A 101 45.50 0.80 -6.94
C GLU A 101 44.54 1.98 -6.87
#